data_AF-A0AAE3J9L1-F1
#
_entry.id   AF-A0AAE3J9L1-F1
#
_cell.length_a   1.000
_cell.length_b   1.000
_cell.length_c   1.000
_cell.angle_alpha   90.00
_cell.angle_beta   90.00
_cell.angle_gamma   90.00
#
_symmetry.space_group_name_H-M   'P 1'
#
loop_
_entity.id
_entity.type
_entity.pdbx_description
1 polymer ?
#
loop_
_entity_poly.entity_id
_entity_poly.type
_entity_poly.pdbx_seq_one_letter_code
_entity_poly.pdbx_strand_id
1 'polypeptide(L)'
;MFTFRKARRIFEKIRKPDRSKKGENALQRIRNMLNKYETPITLALLFLWDDYNIDEETADEVMSGNESVEDVHAPFDSNLRDFENETLTPTLEHIGEERFETAYEDNKDLISINTEISDDDNENNEDSQFDYSAFYTKWCDERAGNLIANINDTQRENVKSIINTALQQGDTPYFAARRIKDTVGLTERQLNQNTRYYENMRNTLRENNPKLTDYEINSRAAKAARRMADKQRTKRAKDIARTEIVTAHNQATRAYIQWAIEHRYMQNVYRRWVTSNNDNVCPICVALNGQAVPFDKPYNVPSDIKYNGPEIMAPPVHTNCCCGEEFFTGDNNKIPSVPNKWDSMSEAEKKACVNYYADKSQYAEYKKQLGTENVPKTLEDFQKLKYNNKEEWDKLKAAYRVTKSERSGYKYSTDGTFIATNHRKGGSVPRQLKPYAVLDLEKSDGHIERTIYDKDGYMVKQIHPTDHGNPKQHPYGKNGEHIHTYKWKDGTLEERRTRDITDSERKVNGDIL
;
A
#
# COMPACT_ATOMS: atom_id res chain seq x y z
N MET A 1 33.32 57.06 -5.23
CA MET A 1 34.28 56.00 -4.87
C MET A 1 33.83 55.44 -3.52
N PHE A 2 32.95 54.42 -3.55
CA PHE A 2 32.35 53.85 -2.34
C PHE A 2 33.13 52.60 -1.92
N THR A 3 33.80 52.69 -0.77
CA THR A 3 34.50 51.57 -0.13
C THR A 3 33.50 50.70 0.66
N PHE A 4 33.27 49.48 0.20
CA PHE A 4 32.54 48.46 0.97
C PHE A 4 33.43 47.91 2.10
N ARG A 5 33.05 48.15 3.37
CA ARG A 5 33.57 47.39 4.50
C ARG A 5 32.81 46.07 4.60
N LYS A 6 33.51 44.94 4.51
CA LYS A 6 32.96 43.59 4.77
C LYS A 6 32.36 43.54 6.17
N ALA A 7 31.09 43.15 6.28
CA ALA A 7 30.47 42.81 7.55
C ALA A 7 31.21 41.62 8.19
N ARG A 8 31.66 41.80 9.43
CA ARG A 8 32.33 40.77 10.24
C ARG A 8 31.25 39.76 10.65
N ARG A 9 31.35 38.51 10.18
CA ARG A 9 30.49 37.41 10.68
C ARG A 9 30.83 37.18 12.15
N ILE A 10 29.94 37.61 13.04
CA ILE A 10 29.95 37.16 14.44
C ILE A 10 29.33 35.77 14.42
N PHE A 11 30.16 34.73 14.38
CA PHE A 11 29.72 33.42 14.86
C PHE A 11 29.71 33.50 16.37
N GLU A 12 28.56 33.82 16.97
CA GLU A 12 28.33 33.39 18.34
C GLU A 12 28.41 31.86 18.34
N LYS A 13 29.45 31.32 18.99
CA LYS A 13 29.47 29.91 19.37
C LYS A 13 28.21 29.71 20.21
N ILE A 14 27.19 29.07 19.63
CA ILE A 14 26.06 28.52 20.39
C ILE A 14 26.70 27.61 21.44
N ARG A 15 26.81 28.07 22.68
CA ARG A 15 27.12 27.20 23.81
C ARG A 15 25.99 26.18 23.85
N LYS A 16 26.32 24.90 23.68
CA LYS A 16 25.37 23.83 23.98
C LYS A 16 24.90 24.09 25.41
N PRO A 17 23.59 24.21 25.68
CA PRO A 17 23.11 24.39 27.03
C PRO A 17 23.63 23.22 27.87
N ASP A 18 24.08 23.51 29.10
CA ASP A 18 24.41 22.45 30.06
C ASP A 18 23.17 21.57 30.19
N ARG A 19 23.33 20.29 29.83
CA ARG A 19 22.22 19.34 29.85
C ARG A 19 21.90 19.07 31.31
N SER A 20 20.62 19.08 31.65
CA SER A 20 20.19 18.60 32.96
C SER A 20 20.69 17.16 33.14
N LYS A 21 20.97 16.74 34.38
CA LYS A 21 21.38 15.36 34.69
C LYS A 21 20.40 14.32 34.11
N LYS A 22 19.10 14.68 33.99
CA LYS A 22 18.05 13.90 33.32
C LYS A 22 18.29 13.80 31.80
N GLY A 23 18.65 14.91 31.14
CA GLY A 23 19.01 14.94 29.72
C GLY A 23 20.32 14.22 29.38
N GLU A 24 21.30 14.18 30.29
CA GLU A 24 22.51 13.38 30.13
C GLU A 24 22.23 11.87 30.23
N ASN A 25 21.41 11.47 31.21
CA ASN A 25 20.98 10.08 31.37
C ASN A 25 20.15 9.59 30.18
N ALA A 26 19.23 10.40 29.66
CA ALA A 26 18.45 10.08 28.47
C ALA A 26 19.36 9.88 27.24
N LEU A 27 20.37 10.74 27.06
CA LEU A 27 21.33 10.59 25.97
C LEU A 27 22.23 9.36 26.12
N GLN A 28 22.61 9.00 27.34
CA GLN A 28 23.40 7.80 27.60
C GLN A 28 22.57 6.54 27.32
N ARG A 29 21.29 6.53 27.67
CA ARG A 29 20.35 5.45 27.33
C ARG A 29 20.19 5.29 25.81
N ILE A 30 19.98 6.40 25.09
CA ILE A 30 19.90 6.40 23.62
C ILE A 30 21.20 5.87 22.99
N ARG A 31 22.36 6.26 23.52
CA ARG A 31 23.67 5.75 23.04
C ARG A 31 23.85 4.26 23.31
N ASN A 32 23.48 3.77 24.48
CA ASN A 32 23.56 2.35 24.82
C ASN A 32 22.60 1.52 23.94
N MET A 33 21.41 2.03 23.66
CA MET A 33 20.43 1.42 22.74
C MET A 33 20.98 1.40 21.31
N LEU A 34 21.52 2.52 20.82
CA LEU A 34 22.13 2.57 19.50
C LEU A 34 23.27 1.57 19.39
N ASN A 35 24.18 1.47 20.37
CA ASN A 35 25.25 0.47 20.36
C ASN A 35 24.75 -0.98 20.42
N LYS A 36 23.64 -1.25 21.12
CA LYS A 36 23.05 -2.60 21.27
C LYS A 36 22.38 -3.09 19.99
N TYR A 37 21.75 -2.18 19.24
CA TYR A 37 20.97 -2.51 18.03
C TYR A 37 21.59 -1.97 16.73
N GLU A 38 22.81 -1.43 16.79
CA GLU A 38 23.51 -0.85 15.64
C GLU A 38 23.60 -1.85 14.49
N THR A 39 24.07 -3.06 14.76
CA THR A 39 24.26 -4.10 13.74
C THR A 39 22.93 -4.55 13.12
N PRO A 40 21.87 -4.94 13.87
CA PRO A 40 20.57 -5.27 13.29
C PRO A 40 19.94 -4.13 12.48
N ILE A 41 20.03 -2.89 12.97
CA ILE A 41 19.48 -1.71 12.27
C ILE A 41 20.29 -1.39 11.01
N THR A 42 21.61 -1.51 11.07
CA THR A 42 22.49 -1.29 9.92
C THR A 42 22.25 -2.35 8.86
N LEU A 43 22.06 -3.62 9.25
CA LEU A 43 21.67 -4.70 8.34
C LEU A 43 20.30 -4.46 7.73
N ALA A 44 19.31 -4.04 8.54
CA ALA A 44 17.98 -3.65 8.06
C ALA A 44 18.04 -2.52 7.02
N LEU A 45 18.86 -1.50 7.29
CA LEU A 45 19.04 -0.35 6.42
C LEU A 45 19.78 -0.73 5.15
N LEU A 46 20.84 -1.55 5.23
CA LEU A 46 21.54 -2.07 4.04
C LEU A 46 20.62 -2.94 3.17
N PHE A 47 19.74 -3.73 3.78
CA PHE A 47 18.71 -4.52 3.08
C PHE A 47 17.57 -3.68 2.48
N LEU A 48 17.16 -2.59 3.15
CA LEU A 48 16.08 -1.70 2.68
C LEU A 48 16.55 -0.64 1.67
N TRP A 49 17.86 -0.34 1.63
CA TRP A 49 18.37 0.75 0.80
C TRP A 49 18.54 0.36 -0.67
N ASP A 50 18.84 -0.90 -1.04
CA ASP A 50 19.25 -1.16 -2.44
C ASP A 50 18.33 -2.04 -3.30
N ASP A 51 17.73 -1.38 -4.29
CA ASP A 51 17.14 -1.96 -5.49
C ASP A 51 18.21 -2.36 -6.53
N TYR A 52 19.53 -2.17 -6.31
CA TYR A 52 20.60 -2.69 -7.21
C TYR A 52 21.97 -2.95 -6.52
N ASN A 53 22.44 -4.22 -6.57
CA ASN A 53 23.85 -4.66 -6.46
C ASN A 53 24.56 -4.62 -5.09
N ILE A 54 24.20 -5.52 -4.17
CA ILE A 54 25.16 -6.08 -3.22
C ILE A 54 25.71 -7.36 -3.85
N ASP A 55 27.04 -7.51 -3.93
CA ASP A 55 27.65 -8.75 -4.41
C ASP A 55 27.54 -9.88 -3.38
N GLU A 56 27.57 -11.11 -3.87
CA GLU A 56 27.40 -12.35 -3.11
C GLU A 56 28.44 -12.49 -1.99
N GLU A 57 29.64 -11.90 -2.18
CA GLU A 57 30.77 -11.93 -1.25
C GLU A 57 30.52 -11.09 0.01
N THR A 58 29.87 -9.92 -0.14
CA THR A 58 29.51 -9.05 1.00
C THR A 58 28.38 -9.63 1.86
N ALA A 59 27.47 -10.39 1.25
CA ALA A 59 26.41 -11.10 1.96
C ALA A 59 26.95 -12.31 2.74
N ASP A 60 27.93 -13.03 2.19
CA ASP A 60 28.59 -14.17 2.83
C ASP A 60 29.43 -13.77 4.05
N GLU A 61 30.15 -12.63 3.99
CA GLU A 61 30.91 -12.11 5.15
C GLU A 61 30.00 -11.77 6.34
N VAL A 62 28.82 -11.20 6.07
CA VAL A 62 27.83 -10.80 7.08
C VAL A 62 27.10 -11.99 7.71
N MET A 63 26.84 -13.04 6.94
CA MET A 63 26.08 -14.22 7.38
C MET A 63 26.95 -15.28 8.07
N SER A 64 28.29 -15.19 7.95
CA SER A 64 29.25 -16.11 8.58
C SER A 64 29.30 -16.08 10.12
N GLY A 65 28.57 -15.15 10.75
CA GLY A 65 28.50 -15.00 12.21
C GLY A 65 27.52 -15.93 12.93
N ASN A 66 26.69 -16.71 12.22
CA ASN A 66 25.74 -17.67 12.82
C ASN A 66 25.79 -19.02 12.06
N GLU A 67 25.65 -20.10 12.82
CA GLU A 67 25.98 -21.48 12.45
C GLU A 67 25.18 -22.10 11.28
N SER A 68 25.85 -23.03 10.57
CA SER A 68 25.42 -23.99 9.52
C SER A 68 24.84 -23.45 8.20
N VAL A 69 25.74 -23.30 7.22
CA VAL A 69 25.48 -22.93 5.80
C VAL A 69 25.15 -24.18 4.99
N GLU A 70 24.04 -24.87 5.27
CA GLU A 70 23.66 -26.08 4.54
C GLU A 70 22.30 -25.98 3.82
N ASP A 71 21.59 -24.84 3.85
CA ASP A 71 20.27 -24.72 3.22
C ASP A 71 20.00 -23.36 2.51
N VAL A 72 21.01 -22.77 1.85
CA VAL A 72 20.88 -21.46 1.16
C VAL A 72 20.17 -21.53 -0.22
N HIS A 73 19.38 -22.59 -0.49
CA HIS A 73 18.61 -22.72 -1.74
C HIS A 73 17.10 -22.46 -1.59
N ALA A 74 16.65 -21.94 -0.44
CA ALA A 74 15.34 -21.33 -0.35
C ALA A 74 15.28 -20.04 -1.22
N PRO A 75 14.17 -19.76 -1.92
CA PRO A 75 14.06 -18.56 -2.74
C PRO A 75 14.29 -17.32 -1.87
N PHE A 76 15.07 -16.36 -2.34
CA PHE A 76 15.37 -15.08 -1.70
C PHE A 76 14.17 -14.43 -0.97
N ASP A 77 12.96 -14.53 -1.55
CA ASP A 77 11.69 -14.05 -0.95
C ASP A 77 11.25 -14.77 0.34
N SER A 78 11.64 -16.04 0.53
CA SER A 78 11.42 -16.81 1.76
C SER A 78 12.38 -16.35 2.84
N ASN A 79 13.68 -16.32 2.54
CA ASN A 79 14.71 -15.88 3.49
C ASN A 79 14.51 -14.42 3.90
N LEU A 80 14.05 -13.57 2.99
CA LEU A 80 13.69 -12.18 3.30
C LEU A 80 12.47 -12.11 4.23
N ARG A 81 11.43 -12.90 3.99
CA ARG A 81 10.26 -12.95 4.88
C ARG A 81 10.58 -13.56 6.23
N ASP A 82 11.44 -14.55 6.27
CA ASP A 82 11.81 -15.24 7.49
C ASP A 82 12.71 -14.31 8.32
N PHE A 83 13.68 -13.62 7.71
CA PHE A 83 14.44 -12.54 8.35
C PHE A 83 13.57 -11.38 8.82
N GLU A 84 12.63 -10.90 7.98
CA GLU A 84 11.68 -9.84 8.34
C GLU A 84 10.81 -10.25 9.53
N ASN A 85 10.28 -11.48 9.56
CA ASN A 85 9.32 -11.92 10.58
C ASN A 85 9.99 -12.43 11.86
N GLU A 86 11.16 -13.05 11.77
CA GLU A 86 11.82 -13.70 12.90
C GLU A 86 12.89 -12.82 13.55
N THR A 87 13.46 -11.87 12.79
CA THR A 87 14.54 -11.02 13.29
C THR A 87 14.18 -9.55 13.24
N LEU A 88 13.79 -9.01 12.08
CA LEU A 88 13.62 -7.57 11.87
C LEU A 88 12.42 -7.00 12.64
N THR A 89 11.25 -7.61 12.45
CA THR A 89 9.98 -7.15 13.04
C THR A 89 9.99 -7.28 14.55
N PRO A 90 10.40 -8.43 15.15
CA PRO A 90 10.51 -8.55 16.60
C PRO A 90 11.55 -7.59 17.20
N THR A 91 12.67 -7.36 16.50
CA THR A 91 13.70 -6.41 16.96
C THR A 91 13.20 -4.96 16.91
N LEU A 92 12.51 -4.56 15.85
CA LEU A 92 11.93 -3.21 15.73
C LEU A 92 10.75 -3.00 16.67
N GLU A 93 9.93 -4.02 16.92
CA GLU A 93 8.86 -4.02 17.92
C GLU A 93 9.44 -3.89 19.32
N HIS A 94 10.46 -4.69 19.66
CA HIS A 94 11.16 -4.60 20.95
C HIS A 94 11.88 -3.26 21.15
N ILE A 95 12.49 -2.68 20.09
CA ILE A 95 13.04 -1.32 20.13
C ILE A 95 11.92 -0.28 20.29
N GLY A 96 10.76 -0.50 19.66
CA GLY A 96 9.58 0.34 19.79
C GLY A 96 9.01 0.32 21.21
N GLU A 97 8.93 -0.86 21.83
CA GLU A 97 8.53 -1.08 23.22
C GLU A 97 9.56 -0.51 24.19
N GLU A 98 10.86 -0.77 24.03
CA GLU A 98 11.92 -0.15 24.85
C GLU A 98 11.88 1.38 24.71
N ARG A 99 11.63 1.92 23.51
CA ARG A 99 11.45 3.37 23.31
C ARG A 99 10.19 3.90 23.96
N PHE A 100 9.09 3.16 23.91
CA PHE A 100 7.84 3.54 24.54
C PHE A 100 7.97 3.49 26.06
N GLU A 101 8.54 2.44 26.64
CA GLU A 101 8.84 2.35 28.07
C GLU A 101 9.84 3.42 28.51
N THR A 102 10.90 3.68 27.73
CA THR A 102 11.86 4.74 28.05
C THR A 102 11.20 6.12 27.98
N ALA A 103 10.37 6.39 26.98
CA ALA A 103 9.62 7.63 26.87
C ALA A 103 8.53 7.74 27.93
N TYR A 104 7.90 6.64 28.31
CA TYR A 104 6.91 6.56 29.38
C TYR A 104 7.58 6.82 30.72
N GLU A 105 8.64 6.12 31.08
CA GLU A 105 9.41 6.36 32.31
C GLU A 105 10.05 7.75 32.37
N ASP A 106 10.53 8.29 31.24
CA ASP A 106 11.09 9.65 31.18
C ASP A 106 10.02 10.73 31.38
N ASN A 107 8.78 10.45 30.97
CA ASN A 107 7.63 11.35 31.07
C ASN A 107 6.64 10.97 32.17
N LYS A 108 6.80 9.88 32.92
CA LYS A 108 5.78 9.45 33.88
C LYS A 108 5.61 10.45 35.00
N ASP A 109 6.68 11.17 35.35
CA ASP A 109 6.65 12.27 36.33
C ASP A 109 5.92 13.51 35.78
N LEU A 110 5.91 13.71 34.45
CA LEU A 110 5.15 14.79 33.77
C LEU A 110 3.68 14.38 33.54
N ILE A 111 3.45 13.08 33.37
CA ILE A 111 2.12 12.47 33.30
C ILE A 111 1.50 12.46 34.71
N SER A 112 2.29 12.24 35.76
CA SER A 112 1.85 12.27 37.16
C SER A 112 1.56 13.67 37.69
N ILE A 113 2.11 14.73 37.07
CA ILE A 113 1.71 16.12 37.40
C ILE A 113 0.29 16.44 36.91
N ASN A 114 -0.27 15.66 35.97
CA ASN A 114 -1.70 15.75 35.61
C ASN A 114 -2.58 14.74 36.37
N THR A 115 -1.99 13.96 37.29
CA THR A 115 -2.70 13.08 38.24
C THR A 115 -2.32 13.38 39.69
N GLU A 116 -1.94 14.63 39.99
CA GLU A 116 -2.10 15.14 41.35
C GLU A 116 -3.58 15.48 41.53
N ILE A 117 -4.29 14.50 42.06
CA ILE A 117 -5.44 14.72 42.94
C ILE A 117 -5.02 15.81 43.91
N SER A 118 -5.73 16.93 43.92
CA SER A 118 -5.71 17.81 45.08
C SER A 118 -6.18 16.97 46.25
N ASP A 119 -5.28 16.65 47.18
CA ASP A 119 -5.57 16.07 48.49
C ASP A 119 -6.31 17.10 49.38
N ASP A 120 -7.39 17.68 48.87
CA ASP A 120 -8.36 18.47 49.62
C ASP A 120 -9.76 17.94 49.28
N ASP A 121 -10.20 17.01 50.13
CA ASP A 121 -11.58 16.70 50.48
C ASP A 121 -12.61 16.54 49.35
N ASN A 122 -12.69 15.35 48.74
CA ASN A 122 -14.02 14.77 48.46
C ASN A 122 -13.98 13.24 48.23
N GLU A 123 -14.20 12.48 49.30
CA GLU A 123 -14.35 11.02 49.32
C GLU A 123 -15.63 10.49 48.60
N ASN A 124 -16.20 11.23 47.64
CA ASN A 124 -17.47 10.87 46.98
C ASN A 124 -17.54 11.19 45.48
N ASN A 125 -16.44 11.08 44.72
CA ASN A 125 -16.47 11.45 43.30
C ASN A 125 -15.84 10.42 42.34
N GLU A 126 -16.20 9.14 42.49
CA GLU A 126 -15.93 8.10 41.48
C GLU A 126 -16.65 8.37 40.13
N ASP A 127 -17.59 9.32 40.06
CA ASP A 127 -18.42 9.61 38.88
C ASP A 127 -17.83 10.64 37.88
N SER A 128 -16.61 11.15 38.09
CA SER A 128 -16.12 12.36 37.40
C SER A 128 -15.19 12.16 36.19
N GLN A 129 -14.82 10.93 35.79
CA GLN A 129 -13.90 10.69 34.66
C GLN A 129 -14.52 9.76 33.61
N PHE A 130 -14.45 10.15 32.32
CA PHE A 130 -14.89 9.28 31.23
C PHE A 130 -13.97 8.07 31.08
N ASP A 131 -14.49 6.88 31.41
CA ASP A 131 -13.76 5.63 31.28
C ASP A 131 -13.83 5.08 29.85
N TYR A 132 -12.75 5.29 29.09
CA TYR A 132 -12.60 4.73 27.75
C TYR A 132 -12.62 3.20 27.71
N SER A 133 -12.09 2.54 28.74
CA SER A 133 -12.03 1.07 28.80
C SER A 133 -13.43 0.47 28.97
N ALA A 134 -14.22 1.02 29.90
CA ALA A 134 -15.61 0.64 30.08
C ALA A 134 -16.46 0.94 28.83
N PHE A 135 -16.23 2.10 28.19
CA PHE A 135 -16.91 2.43 26.94
C PHE A 135 -16.59 1.42 25.84
N TYR A 136 -15.32 1.10 25.60
CA TYR A 136 -14.93 0.15 24.56
C TYR A 136 -15.52 -1.24 24.82
N THR A 137 -15.50 -1.70 26.06
CA THR A 137 -16.09 -3.00 26.45
C THR A 137 -17.59 -3.02 26.12
N LYS A 138 -18.34 -2.04 26.62
CA LYS A 138 -19.79 -1.94 26.35
C LYS A 138 -20.09 -1.82 24.86
N TRP A 139 -19.34 -0.98 24.14
CA TRP A 139 -19.51 -0.80 22.71
C TRP A 139 -19.24 -2.09 21.94
N CYS A 140 -18.18 -2.82 22.28
CA CYS A 140 -17.86 -4.11 21.67
C CYS A 140 -18.95 -5.16 21.94
N ASP A 141 -19.46 -5.24 23.16
CA ASP A 141 -20.50 -6.21 23.53
C ASP A 141 -21.79 -5.99 22.72
N GLU A 142 -22.19 -4.72 22.56
CA GLU A 142 -23.42 -4.34 21.84
C GLU A 142 -23.26 -4.39 20.32
N ARG A 143 -22.09 -4.07 19.78
CA ARG A 143 -21.91 -3.75 18.34
C ARG A 143 -20.89 -4.60 17.62
N ALA A 144 -19.81 -5.02 18.26
CA ALA A 144 -18.69 -5.62 17.53
C ALA A 144 -19.13 -6.90 16.83
N GLY A 145 -18.73 -7.00 15.56
CA GLY A 145 -19.05 -8.14 14.73
C GLY A 145 -20.44 -8.14 14.11
N ASN A 146 -21.38 -7.26 14.50
CA ASN A 146 -22.76 -7.25 13.95
C ASN A 146 -22.81 -7.02 12.43
N LEU A 147 -21.84 -6.29 11.87
CA LEU A 147 -21.75 -6.03 10.44
C LEU A 147 -21.04 -7.16 9.66
N ILE A 148 -20.50 -8.18 10.36
CA ILE A 148 -19.81 -9.29 9.72
C ILE A 148 -20.84 -10.30 9.21
N ALA A 149 -21.01 -10.32 7.89
CA ALA A 149 -21.84 -11.30 7.19
C ALA A 149 -21.15 -12.66 7.09
N ASN A 150 -21.90 -13.77 7.05
CA ASN A 150 -21.40 -15.14 6.81
C ASN A 150 -20.41 -15.64 7.88
N ILE A 151 -20.71 -15.42 9.16
CA ILE A 151 -20.05 -16.05 10.31
C ILE A 151 -21.11 -16.59 11.27
N ASN A 152 -20.77 -17.64 12.02
CA ASN A 152 -21.64 -18.15 13.09
C ASN A 152 -21.43 -17.38 14.41
N ASP A 153 -22.26 -17.66 15.41
CA ASP A 153 -22.25 -16.95 16.69
C ASP A 153 -20.93 -17.15 17.46
N THR A 154 -20.37 -18.35 17.46
CA THR A 154 -19.05 -18.60 18.08
C THR A 154 -17.94 -17.77 17.43
N GLN A 155 -17.92 -17.70 16.10
CA GLN A 155 -16.97 -16.85 15.37
C GLN A 155 -17.19 -15.37 15.68
N ARG A 156 -18.44 -14.95 15.86
CA ARG A 156 -18.79 -13.58 16.22
C ARG A 156 -18.25 -13.22 17.59
N GLU A 157 -18.49 -14.06 18.59
CA GLU A 157 -17.98 -13.85 19.96
C GLU A 157 -16.44 -13.87 20.01
N ASN A 158 -15.80 -14.76 19.26
CA ASN A 158 -14.33 -14.76 19.14
C ASN A 158 -13.80 -13.47 18.52
N VAL A 159 -14.42 -12.96 17.44
CA VAL A 159 -14.03 -11.69 16.83
C VAL A 159 -14.27 -10.53 17.79
N LYS A 160 -15.41 -10.49 18.50
CA LYS A 160 -15.68 -9.48 19.54
C LYS A 160 -14.58 -9.45 20.59
N SER A 161 -14.21 -10.61 21.12
CA SER A 161 -13.14 -10.74 22.12
C SER A 161 -11.79 -10.23 21.59
N ILE A 162 -11.43 -10.57 20.34
CA ILE A 162 -10.21 -10.09 19.70
C ILE A 162 -10.22 -8.57 19.55
N ILE A 163 -11.35 -7.98 19.12
CA ILE A 163 -11.47 -6.52 18.95
C ILE A 163 -11.41 -5.80 20.29
N ASN A 164 -12.12 -6.30 21.32
CA ASN A 164 -12.07 -5.69 22.65
C ASN A 164 -10.63 -5.72 23.19
N THR A 165 -9.97 -6.87 23.14
CA THR A 165 -8.55 -7.01 23.51
C THR A 165 -7.67 -6.02 22.75
N ALA A 166 -7.86 -5.91 21.43
CA ALA A 166 -7.10 -4.99 20.60
C ALA A 166 -7.27 -3.52 21.02
N LEU A 167 -8.51 -3.10 21.36
CA LEU A 167 -8.77 -1.74 21.82
C LEU A 167 -8.15 -1.46 23.18
N GLN A 168 -8.23 -2.41 24.12
CA GLN A 168 -7.64 -2.27 25.45
C GLN A 168 -6.11 -2.20 25.41
N GLN A 169 -5.48 -2.93 24.48
CA GLN A 169 -4.02 -2.98 24.32
C GLN A 169 -3.47 -1.86 23.44
N GLY A 170 -4.34 -1.07 22.78
CA GLY A 170 -3.90 -0.08 21.79
C GLY A 170 -3.35 -0.69 20.50
N ASP A 171 -3.76 -1.91 20.16
CA ASP A 171 -3.29 -2.62 18.97
C ASP A 171 -3.74 -1.94 17.68
N THR A 172 -2.86 -1.96 16.69
CA THR A 172 -3.23 -1.53 15.34
C THR A 172 -4.21 -2.52 14.68
N PRO A 173 -5.03 -2.06 13.72
CA PRO A 173 -5.89 -2.96 12.94
C PRO A 173 -5.14 -4.10 12.24
N TYR A 174 -3.84 -3.95 12.01
CA TYR A 174 -3.01 -5.00 11.42
C TYR A 174 -2.86 -6.20 12.35
N PHE A 175 -2.54 -5.99 13.63
CA PHE A 175 -2.38 -7.07 14.62
C PHE A 175 -3.71 -7.76 14.93
N ALA A 176 -4.78 -6.98 15.06
CA ALA A 176 -6.13 -7.53 15.21
C ALA A 176 -6.53 -8.40 14.01
N ALA A 177 -6.20 -7.98 12.78
CA ALA A 177 -6.50 -8.76 11.58
C ALA A 177 -5.78 -10.12 11.56
N ARG A 178 -4.56 -10.23 12.10
CA ARG A 178 -3.83 -11.51 12.17
C ARG A 178 -4.57 -12.53 13.03
N ARG A 179 -5.09 -12.11 14.19
CA ARG A 179 -5.91 -12.94 15.08
C ARG A 179 -7.29 -13.27 14.47
N ILE A 180 -7.94 -12.30 13.82
CA ILE A 180 -9.26 -12.49 13.19
C ILE A 180 -9.19 -13.46 12.02
N LYS A 181 -8.10 -13.44 11.23
CA LYS A 181 -7.91 -14.28 10.05
C LYS A 181 -8.14 -15.77 10.31
N ASP A 182 -7.72 -16.26 11.47
CA ASP A 182 -7.84 -17.67 11.85
C ASP A 182 -9.24 -18.01 12.39
N THR A 183 -10.03 -16.98 12.73
CA THR A 183 -11.43 -17.11 13.17
C THR A 183 -12.41 -17.08 12.00
N VAL A 184 -12.11 -16.32 10.93
CA VAL A 184 -13.05 -16.08 9.83
C VAL A 184 -12.78 -16.94 8.59
N GLY A 185 -13.81 -17.65 8.14
CA GLY A 185 -13.78 -18.45 6.92
C GLY A 185 -13.92 -17.62 5.63
N LEU A 186 -13.83 -18.31 4.49
CA LEU A 186 -14.23 -17.76 3.19
C LEU A 186 -15.75 -17.64 3.12
N THR A 187 -16.26 -16.58 2.49
CA THR A 187 -17.68 -16.53 2.11
C THR A 187 -17.97 -17.50 0.98
N GLU A 188 -19.24 -17.86 0.75
CA GLU A 188 -19.63 -18.73 -0.36
C GLU A 188 -19.12 -18.21 -1.72
N ARG A 189 -19.25 -16.90 -1.96
CA ARG A 189 -18.73 -16.27 -3.18
C ARG A 189 -17.21 -16.44 -3.31
N GLN A 190 -16.46 -16.24 -2.24
CA GLN A 190 -15.01 -16.41 -2.20
C GLN A 190 -14.60 -17.88 -2.37
N LEU A 191 -15.35 -18.79 -1.77
CA LEU A 191 -15.17 -20.22 -1.92
C LEU A 191 -15.38 -20.64 -3.38
N ASN A 192 -16.49 -20.24 -3.99
CA ASN A 192 -16.78 -20.51 -5.40
C ASN A 192 -15.71 -19.94 -6.34
N GLN A 193 -15.22 -18.73 -6.07
CA GLN A 193 -14.10 -18.15 -6.81
C GLN A 193 -12.81 -18.98 -6.62
N ASN A 194 -12.53 -19.43 -5.41
CA ASN A 194 -11.36 -20.24 -5.11
C ASN A 194 -11.44 -21.65 -5.71
N THR A 195 -12.64 -22.24 -5.78
CA THR A 195 -12.90 -23.51 -6.44
C THR A 195 -12.66 -23.39 -7.94
N ARG A 196 -13.19 -22.35 -8.59
CA ARG A 196 -12.88 -22.07 -10.00
C ARG A 196 -11.38 -21.86 -10.23
N TYR A 197 -10.71 -21.16 -9.32
CA TYR A 197 -9.26 -20.98 -9.39
C TYR A 197 -8.51 -22.32 -9.26
N TYR A 198 -8.94 -23.20 -8.35
CA TYR A 198 -8.42 -24.56 -8.21
C TYR A 198 -8.64 -25.39 -9.47
N GLU A 199 -9.85 -25.40 -10.00
CA GLU A 199 -10.21 -26.16 -11.21
C GLU A 199 -9.44 -25.65 -12.43
N ASN A 200 -9.36 -24.33 -12.62
CA ASN A 200 -8.58 -23.72 -13.67
C ASN A 200 -7.10 -24.11 -13.52
N MET A 201 -6.51 -23.94 -12.33
CA MET A 201 -5.13 -24.34 -12.06
C MET A 201 -4.90 -25.83 -12.31
N ARG A 202 -5.85 -26.70 -11.92
CA ARG A 202 -5.80 -28.14 -12.12
C ARG A 202 -5.86 -28.49 -13.61
N ASN A 203 -6.77 -27.89 -14.36
CA ASN A 203 -6.95 -28.10 -15.79
C ASN A 203 -5.72 -27.59 -16.54
N THR A 204 -5.29 -26.36 -16.27
CA THR A 204 -4.03 -25.80 -16.74
C THR A 204 -2.88 -26.77 -16.43
N LEU A 205 -2.66 -27.19 -15.18
CA LEU A 205 -1.59 -28.13 -14.83
C LEU A 205 -1.70 -29.47 -15.57
N ARG A 206 -2.91 -30.01 -15.77
CA ARG A 206 -3.14 -31.28 -16.47
C ARG A 206 -2.88 -31.18 -17.98
N GLU A 207 -3.35 -30.11 -18.60
CA GLU A 207 -3.10 -29.79 -20.02
C GLU A 207 -1.60 -29.56 -20.27
N ASN A 208 -0.95 -28.91 -19.30
CA ASN A 208 0.39 -28.36 -19.43
C ASN A 208 1.50 -29.26 -18.91
N ASN A 209 1.17 -30.25 -18.06
CA ASN A 209 2.17 -31.14 -17.46
C ASN A 209 1.70 -32.60 -17.50
N PRO A 210 1.59 -33.22 -18.69
CA PRO A 210 1.05 -34.59 -18.83
C PRO A 210 1.96 -35.70 -18.28
N LYS A 211 3.14 -35.35 -17.76
CA LYS A 211 4.01 -36.28 -17.00
C LYS A 211 3.68 -36.29 -15.51
N LEU A 212 2.97 -35.28 -15.00
CA LEU A 212 2.57 -35.26 -13.60
C LEU A 212 1.45 -36.25 -13.38
N THR A 213 1.53 -36.96 -12.26
CA THR A 213 0.44 -37.80 -11.80
C THR A 213 -0.75 -36.92 -11.39
N ASP A 214 -1.96 -37.48 -11.47
CA ASP A 214 -3.16 -36.80 -10.97
C ASP A 214 -3.02 -36.36 -9.51
N TYR A 215 -2.28 -37.13 -8.70
CA TYR A 215 -1.94 -36.77 -7.32
C TYR A 215 -1.12 -35.47 -7.24
N GLU A 216 -0.03 -35.36 -8.01
CA GLU A 216 0.83 -34.16 -8.00
C GLU A 216 0.11 -32.93 -8.55
N ILE A 217 -0.69 -33.09 -9.59
CA ILE A 217 -1.53 -32.02 -10.16
C ILE A 217 -2.49 -31.49 -9.10
N ASN A 218 -3.24 -32.39 -8.44
CA ASN A 218 -4.18 -32.02 -7.39
C ASN A 218 -3.46 -31.36 -6.20
N SER A 219 -2.28 -31.87 -5.81
CA SER A 219 -1.48 -31.31 -4.70
C SER A 219 -1.00 -29.89 -4.98
N ARG A 220 -0.47 -29.62 -6.19
CA ARG A 220 -0.02 -28.28 -6.62
C ARG A 220 -1.17 -27.30 -6.75
N ALA A 221 -2.28 -27.72 -7.39
CA ALA A 221 -3.49 -26.93 -7.49
C ALA A 221 -4.06 -26.60 -6.10
N ALA A 222 -4.07 -27.57 -5.18
CA ALA A 222 -4.53 -27.37 -3.80
C ALA A 222 -3.60 -26.43 -3.03
N LYS A 223 -2.28 -26.50 -3.20
CA LYS A 223 -1.32 -25.55 -2.60
C LYS A 223 -1.56 -24.12 -3.10
N ALA A 224 -1.77 -23.95 -4.41
CA ALA A 224 -2.08 -22.64 -4.99
C ALA A 224 -3.42 -22.09 -4.50
N ALA A 225 -4.46 -22.93 -4.47
CA ALA A 225 -5.79 -22.56 -3.98
C ALA A 225 -5.79 -22.24 -2.48
N ARG A 226 -4.96 -22.92 -1.67
CA ARG A 226 -4.75 -22.57 -0.25
C ARG A 226 -4.13 -21.19 -0.09
N ARG A 227 -3.11 -20.85 -0.89
CA ARG A 227 -2.49 -19.51 -0.88
C ARG A 227 -3.49 -18.42 -1.29
N MET A 228 -4.31 -18.69 -2.29
CA MET A 228 -5.35 -17.75 -2.74
C MET A 228 -6.45 -17.58 -1.68
N ALA A 229 -6.90 -18.66 -1.06
CA ALA A 229 -7.81 -18.62 0.09
C ALA A 229 -7.22 -17.80 1.25
N ASP A 230 -5.93 -17.95 1.52
CA ASP A 230 -5.25 -17.22 2.59
C ASP A 230 -5.18 -15.71 2.33
N LYS A 231 -4.92 -15.31 1.08
CA LYS A 231 -5.00 -13.90 0.65
C LYS A 231 -6.41 -13.34 0.84
N GLN A 232 -7.44 -14.11 0.48
CA GLN A 232 -8.84 -13.71 0.64
C GLN A 232 -9.24 -13.54 2.12
N ARG A 233 -8.86 -14.50 2.98
CA ARG A 233 -9.07 -14.39 4.43
C ARG A 233 -8.30 -13.21 5.03
N THR A 234 -7.05 -13.02 4.63
CA THR A 234 -6.22 -11.90 5.11
C THR A 234 -6.87 -10.55 4.75
N LYS A 235 -7.32 -10.38 3.50
CA LYS A 235 -8.02 -9.16 3.09
C LYS A 235 -9.30 -8.95 3.90
N ARG A 236 -10.13 -9.99 4.04
CA ARG A 236 -11.37 -9.96 4.81
C ARG A 236 -11.12 -9.60 6.28
N ALA A 237 -10.12 -10.21 6.91
CA ALA A 237 -9.76 -9.93 8.30
C ALA A 237 -9.28 -8.50 8.49
N LYS A 238 -8.49 -7.95 7.54
CA LYS A 238 -8.10 -6.53 7.54
C LYS A 238 -9.31 -5.61 7.42
N ASP A 239 -10.23 -5.92 6.52
CA ASP A 239 -11.44 -5.12 6.31
C ASP A 239 -12.32 -5.11 7.59
N ILE A 240 -12.47 -6.26 8.24
CA ILE A 240 -13.17 -6.40 9.53
C ILE A 240 -12.45 -5.60 10.62
N ALA A 241 -11.16 -5.88 10.87
CA ALA A 241 -10.39 -5.24 11.92
C ALA A 241 -10.39 -3.71 11.80
N ARG A 242 -10.15 -3.20 10.59
CA ARG A 242 -10.18 -1.76 10.32
C ARG A 242 -11.57 -1.18 10.59
N THR A 243 -12.63 -1.83 10.09
CA THR A 243 -13.99 -1.34 10.29
C THR A 243 -14.34 -1.27 11.77
N GLU A 244 -14.13 -2.35 12.52
CA GLU A 244 -14.51 -2.43 13.93
C GLU A 244 -13.70 -1.46 14.80
N ILE A 245 -12.37 -1.43 14.65
CA ILE A 245 -11.51 -0.57 15.49
C ILE A 245 -11.71 0.91 15.19
N VAL A 246 -11.77 1.30 13.91
CA VAL A 246 -11.98 2.72 13.54
C VAL A 246 -13.38 3.18 13.98
N THR A 247 -14.39 2.30 13.87
CA THR A 247 -15.73 2.60 14.37
C THR A 247 -15.70 2.84 15.88
N ALA A 248 -15.09 1.94 16.63
CA ALA A 248 -15.01 2.06 18.09
C ALA A 248 -14.32 3.38 18.50
N HIS A 249 -13.18 3.73 17.90
CA HIS A 249 -12.48 4.99 18.20
C HIS A 249 -13.32 6.23 17.88
N ASN A 250 -13.97 6.26 16.71
CA ASN A 250 -14.82 7.39 16.32
C ASN A 250 -16.00 7.56 17.30
N GLN A 251 -16.60 6.45 17.72
CA GLN A 251 -17.74 6.47 18.65
C GLN A 251 -17.33 6.82 20.07
N ALA A 252 -16.18 6.32 20.53
CA ALA A 252 -15.60 6.68 21.83
C ALA A 252 -15.25 8.16 21.89
N THR A 253 -14.63 8.70 20.84
CA THR A 253 -14.31 10.13 20.75
C THR A 253 -15.59 10.97 20.79
N ARG A 254 -16.62 10.58 20.03
CA ARG A 254 -17.90 11.29 20.03
C ARG A 254 -18.60 11.22 21.40
N ALA A 255 -18.59 10.06 22.06
CA ALA A 255 -19.17 9.87 23.38
C ALA A 255 -18.46 10.71 24.44
N TYR A 256 -17.13 10.78 24.39
CA TYR A 256 -16.33 11.65 25.25
C TYR A 256 -16.71 13.13 25.07
N ILE A 257 -16.83 13.60 23.83
CA ILE A 257 -17.22 14.99 23.55
C ILE A 257 -18.66 15.27 24.02
N GLN A 258 -19.59 14.32 23.83
CA GLN A 258 -20.95 14.43 24.36
C GLN A 258 -20.94 14.56 25.89
N TRP A 259 -20.18 13.68 26.58
CA TRP A 259 -20.00 13.73 28.02
C TRP A 259 -19.42 15.09 28.46
N ALA A 260 -18.42 15.62 27.74
CA ALA A 260 -17.82 16.93 28.04
C ALA A 260 -18.81 18.09 27.86
N ILE A 261 -19.74 18.02 26.92
CA ILE A 261 -20.82 19.00 26.73
C ILE A 261 -21.82 18.93 27.90
N GLU A 262 -22.24 17.73 28.28
CA GLU A 262 -23.20 17.51 29.38
C GLU A 262 -22.67 18.03 30.72
N HIS A 263 -21.37 17.85 30.97
CA HIS A 263 -20.68 18.36 32.16
C HIS A 263 -20.25 19.83 32.04
N ARG A 264 -20.63 20.49 30.94
CA ARG A 264 -20.35 21.91 30.65
C ARG A 264 -18.87 22.27 30.53
N TYR A 265 -18.00 21.28 30.31
CA TYR A 265 -16.59 21.51 29.97
C TYR A 265 -16.41 22.08 28.56
N MET A 266 -17.36 21.77 27.66
CA MET A 266 -17.40 22.32 26.31
C MET A 266 -18.76 22.94 26.00
N GLN A 267 -18.77 24.06 25.28
CA GLN A 267 -19.98 24.74 24.81
C GLN A 267 -19.79 25.13 23.34
N ASN A 268 -20.89 25.27 22.61
CA ASN A 268 -20.89 25.63 21.18
C ASN A 268 -19.95 24.73 20.36
N VAL A 269 -20.12 23.41 20.50
CA VAL A 269 -19.26 22.41 19.86
C VAL A 269 -19.73 22.11 18.45
N TYR A 270 -18.76 22.11 17.54
CA TYR A 270 -18.91 21.76 16.13
C TYR A 270 -18.01 20.59 15.80
N ARG A 271 -18.38 19.92 14.71
CA ARG A 271 -17.67 18.75 14.19
C ARG A 271 -17.43 18.94 12.70
N ARG A 272 -16.20 18.64 12.28
CA ARG A 272 -15.76 18.67 10.89
C ARG A 272 -15.43 17.27 10.41
N TRP A 273 -16.01 16.88 9.27
CA TRP A 273 -15.69 15.61 8.65
C TRP A 273 -14.26 15.65 8.10
N VAL A 274 -13.45 14.66 8.48
CA VAL A 274 -12.08 14.52 7.99
C VAL A 274 -11.88 13.13 7.40
N THR A 275 -11.17 13.07 6.28
CA THR A 275 -10.84 11.81 5.61
C THR A 275 -9.35 11.53 5.71
N SER A 276 -8.96 10.25 5.58
CA SER A 276 -7.56 9.82 5.60
C SER A 276 -6.75 10.32 4.39
N ASN A 277 -7.35 11.11 3.49
CA ASN A 277 -6.61 11.75 2.41
C ASN A 277 -5.83 10.71 1.58
N ASN A 278 -6.53 9.70 1.05
CA ASN A 278 -5.98 8.72 0.11
C ASN A 278 -7.07 8.20 -0.86
N ASP A 279 -6.68 7.40 -1.86
CA ASP A 279 -7.60 6.84 -2.87
C ASP A 279 -8.61 5.83 -2.32
N ASN A 280 -8.49 5.41 -1.05
CA ASN A 280 -9.47 4.49 -0.44
C ASN A 280 -10.70 5.23 0.09
N VAL A 281 -10.73 6.56 0.02
CA VAL A 281 -11.87 7.37 0.43
C VAL A 281 -12.93 7.36 -0.67
N CYS A 282 -14.15 6.92 -0.34
CA CYS A 282 -15.21 6.82 -1.34
C CYS A 282 -15.75 8.20 -1.74
N PRO A 283 -16.47 8.32 -2.87
CA PRO A 283 -17.02 9.60 -3.33
C PRO A 283 -17.91 10.31 -2.31
N ILE A 284 -18.70 9.57 -1.52
CA ILE A 284 -19.54 10.14 -0.45
C ILE A 284 -18.65 10.83 0.58
N CYS A 285 -17.61 10.15 1.05
CA CYS A 285 -16.72 10.67 2.08
C CYS A 285 -15.84 11.82 1.57
N VAL A 286 -15.41 11.78 0.31
CA VAL A 286 -14.72 12.92 -0.32
C VAL A 286 -15.64 14.13 -0.37
N ALA A 287 -16.91 13.94 -0.73
CA ALA A 287 -17.90 15.00 -0.77
C ALA A 287 -18.21 15.58 0.62
N LEU A 288 -18.11 14.79 1.69
CA LEU A 288 -18.30 15.29 3.05
C LEU A 288 -17.04 16.00 3.61
N ASN A 289 -15.86 15.75 3.05
CA ASN A 289 -14.58 16.23 3.59
C ASN A 289 -14.55 17.75 3.79
N GLY A 290 -14.24 18.18 5.02
CA GLY A 290 -14.18 19.58 5.41
C GLY A 290 -15.53 20.21 5.77
N GLN A 291 -16.66 19.52 5.56
CA GLN A 291 -17.96 20.00 5.98
C GLN A 291 -18.01 20.08 7.51
N ALA A 292 -18.43 21.23 8.04
CA ALA A 292 -18.60 21.47 9.47
C ALA A 292 -20.08 21.62 9.82
N VAL A 293 -20.52 20.96 10.88
CA VAL A 293 -21.89 21.00 11.38
C VAL A 293 -21.90 21.14 12.91
N PRO A 294 -22.98 21.66 13.53
CA PRO A 294 -23.17 21.58 14.97
C PRO A 294 -23.14 20.12 15.47
N PHE A 295 -22.77 19.91 16.73
CA PHE A 295 -22.58 18.56 17.29
C PHE A 295 -23.81 17.63 17.13
N ASP A 296 -25.01 18.20 17.30
CA ASP A 296 -26.32 17.52 17.30
C ASP A 296 -27.01 17.46 15.93
N LYS A 297 -26.44 18.08 14.89
CA LYS A 297 -27.03 18.13 13.54
C LYS A 297 -26.33 17.18 12.59
N PRO A 298 -27.02 16.50 11.66
CA PRO A 298 -26.41 15.58 10.71
C PRO A 298 -25.53 16.29 9.67
N TYR A 299 -24.65 15.54 9.02
CA TYR A 299 -23.95 16.02 7.82
C TYR A 299 -24.90 16.02 6.62
N ASN A 300 -24.74 17.01 5.74
CA ASN A 300 -25.51 17.11 4.52
C ASN A 300 -24.77 16.39 3.39
N VAL A 301 -25.40 15.36 2.83
CA VAL A 301 -24.92 14.70 1.61
C VAL A 301 -25.33 15.54 0.41
N PRO A 302 -24.41 15.92 -0.49
CA PRO A 302 -24.74 16.61 -1.72
C PRO A 302 -25.77 15.89 -2.58
N SER A 303 -26.63 16.66 -3.26
CA SER A 303 -27.80 16.12 -3.98
C SER A 303 -27.46 15.18 -5.14
N ASP A 304 -26.28 15.33 -5.72
CA ASP A 304 -25.75 14.51 -6.82
C ASP A 304 -25.11 13.19 -6.33
N ILE A 305 -24.84 13.07 -5.03
CA ILE A 305 -24.31 11.86 -4.41
C ILE A 305 -25.45 10.94 -4.01
N LYS A 306 -25.51 9.77 -4.64
CA LYS A 306 -26.48 8.72 -4.28
C LYS A 306 -26.14 8.12 -2.91
N TYR A 307 -26.94 8.44 -1.91
CA TYR A 307 -26.88 7.86 -0.58
C TYR A 307 -28.29 7.54 -0.09
N ASN A 308 -28.55 6.26 0.17
CA ASN A 308 -29.86 5.75 0.60
C ASN A 308 -29.85 5.32 2.08
N GLY A 309 -28.85 5.77 2.85
CA GLY A 309 -28.73 5.43 4.27
C GLY A 309 -29.47 6.42 5.18
N PRO A 310 -29.46 6.16 6.50
CA PRO A 310 -29.99 7.10 7.48
C PRO A 310 -29.15 8.39 7.54
N GLU A 311 -29.65 9.42 8.22
CA GLU A 311 -28.89 10.65 8.41
C GLU A 311 -27.49 10.39 8.98
N ILE A 312 -26.48 11.05 8.40
CA ILE A 312 -25.08 10.81 8.76
C ILE A 312 -24.72 11.63 10.00
N MET A 313 -24.84 10.99 11.16
CA MET A 313 -24.48 11.59 12.45
C MET A 313 -23.02 11.45 12.83
N ALA A 314 -22.28 10.49 12.26
CA ALA A 314 -20.86 10.28 12.51
C ALA A 314 -20.30 9.26 11.51
N PRO A 315 -18.99 9.18 11.30
CA PRO A 315 -18.37 8.01 10.69
C PRO A 315 -18.53 6.75 11.59
N PRO A 316 -18.50 5.55 10.99
CA PRO A 316 -18.38 5.28 9.56
C PRO A 316 -19.72 5.36 8.80
N VAL A 317 -19.68 5.76 7.53
CA VAL A 317 -20.85 5.72 6.62
C VAL A 317 -21.01 4.35 5.95
N HIS A 318 -19.92 3.60 5.83
CA HIS A 318 -19.86 2.30 5.19
C HIS A 318 -18.72 1.48 5.79
N THR A 319 -18.68 0.18 5.50
CA THR A 319 -17.54 -0.67 5.88
C THR A 319 -16.24 -0.16 5.23
N ASN A 320 -15.10 -0.39 5.88
CA ASN A 320 -13.78 0.07 5.45
C ASN A 320 -13.69 1.61 5.28
N CYS A 321 -14.55 2.37 5.97
CA CYS A 321 -14.49 3.83 5.97
C CYS A 321 -13.14 4.30 6.55
N CYS A 322 -12.58 5.34 5.94
CA CYS A 322 -11.28 5.90 6.31
C CYS A 322 -11.43 7.32 6.87
N CYS A 323 -12.54 7.58 7.55
CA CYS A 323 -12.93 8.92 7.98
C CYS A 323 -13.01 9.00 9.51
N GLY A 324 -12.84 10.20 10.01
CA GLY A 324 -13.00 10.57 11.40
C GLY A 324 -13.68 11.93 11.51
N GLU A 325 -13.69 12.45 12.73
CA GLU A 325 -14.21 13.78 13.02
C GLU A 325 -13.17 14.60 13.77
N GLU A 326 -13.15 15.89 13.47
CA GLU A 326 -12.44 16.87 14.25
C GLU A 326 -13.45 17.73 15.02
N PHE A 327 -13.25 17.87 16.32
CA PHE A 327 -14.14 18.63 17.20
C PHE A 327 -13.51 19.97 17.57
N PHE A 328 -14.29 21.03 17.55
CA PHE A 328 -13.83 22.37 17.93
C PHE A 328 -14.99 23.20 18.48
N THR A 329 -14.67 24.12 19.38
CA THR A 329 -15.62 25.11 19.90
C THR A 329 -15.58 26.33 18.99
N GLY A 330 -16.74 26.88 18.64
CA GLY A 330 -16.79 28.12 17.87
C GLY A 330 -17.42 29.26 18.66
N ASP A 331 -16.93 30.48 18.41
CA ASP A 331 -17.66 31.69 18.76
C ASP A 331 -18.81 31.83 17.75
N ASN A 332 -20.03 32.10 18.23
CA ASN A 332 -21.28 32.16 17.44
C ASN A 332 -21.22 33.03 16.15
N ASN A 333 -20.19 33.85 15.95
CA ASN A 333 -20.00 34.75 14.81
C ASN A 333 -18.80 34.43 13.88
N LYS A 334 -18.00 33.38 14.16
CA LYS A 334 -16.76 33.07 13.39
C LYS A 334 -16.69 31.66 12.82
N ILE A 335 -17.81 30.95 12.79
CA ILE A 335 -17.87 29.65 12.16
C ILE A 335 -18.41 29.92 10.76
N PRO A 336 -17.57 29.96 9.71
CA PRO A 336 -18.14 29.76 8.41
C PRO A 336 -18.79 28.38 8.49
N SER A 337 -20.12 28.31 8.31
CA SER A 337 -20.61 27.19 7.52
C SER A 337 -19.73 27.25 6.29
N VAL A 338 -18.73 26.38 6.18
CA VAL A 338 -17.97 26.30 4.96
C VAL A 338 -18.96 25.55 4.08
N PRO A 339 -19.74 26.24 3.21
CA PRO A 339 -20.64 25.52 2.34
C PRO A 339 -19.80 24.46 1.65
N ASN A 340 -20.33 23.25 1.62
CA ASN A 340 -19.65 22.14 1.01
C ASN A 340 -19.23 22.58 -0.41
N LYS A 341 -17.92 22.74 -0.65
CA LYS A 341 -17.43 23.19 -1.96
C LYS A 341 -17.92 22.26 -3.06
N TRP A 342 -18.23 21.00 -2.72
CA TRP A 342 -18.74 19.99 -3.64
C TRP A 342 -19.93 20.46 -4.49
N ASP A 343 -20.95 21.08 -3.90
CA ASP A 343 -22.14 21.51 -4.65
C ASP A 343 -21.82 22.64 -5.65
N SER A 344 -20.79 23.44 -5.36
CA SER A 344 -20.31 24.51 -6.24
C SER A 344 -19.30 24.05 -7.30
N MET A 345 -18.84 22.80 -7.23
CA MET A 345 -17.82 22.27 -8.13
C MET A 345 -18.43 21.75 -9.44
N SER A 346 -17.71 21.95 -10.54
CA SER A 346 -17.96 21.28 -11.81
C SER A 346 -17.69 19.77 -11.72
N GLU A 347 -18.26 19.00 -12.64
CA GLU A 347 -18.05 17.54 -12.71
C GLU A 347 -16.57 17.15 -12.86
N ALA A 348 -15.77 17.99 -13.53
CA ALA A 348 -14.33 17.76 -13.66
C ALA A 348 -13.59 17.99 -12.34
N GLU A 349 -13.95 19.01 -11.57
CA GLU A 349 -13.38 19.27 -10.25
C GLU A 349 -13.77 18.17 -9.25
N LYS A 350 -15.01 17.68 -9.29
CA LYS A 350 -15.44 16.53 -8.47
C LYS A 350 -14.61 15.28 -8.78
N LYS A 351 -14.40 14.97 -10.06
CA LYS A 351 -13.52 13.87 -10.50
C LYS A 351 -12.07 14.06 -10.04
N ALA A 352 -11.56 15.28 -10.10
CA ALA A 352 -10.22 15.62 -9.64
C ALA A 352 -10.05 15.41 -8.12
N CYS A 353 -11.06 15.77 -7.32
CA CYS A 353 -11.04 15.50 -5.87
C CYS A 353 -11.12 14.00 -5.56
N VAL A 354 -12.00 13.26 -6.23
CA VAL A 354 -12.16 11.80 -6.02
C VAL A 354 -10.90 11.04 -6.40
N ASN A 355 -10.25 11.41 -7.51
CA ASN A 355 -9.06 10.72 -8.03
C ASN A 355 -7.74 11.39 -7.62
N TYR A 356 -7.74 12.26 -6.61
CA TYR A 356 -6.61 13.14 -6.33
C TYR A 356 -5.28 12.39 -6.12
N TYR A 357 -5.24 11.30 -5.35
CA TYR A 357 -3.97 10.62 -5.05
C TYR A 357 -3.50 9.75 -6.22
N ALA A 358 -4.42 9.13 -6.94
CA ALA A 358 -4.15 8.45 -8.19
C ALA A 358 -3.60 9.42 -9.25
N ASP A 359 -4.19 10.60 -9.38
CA ASP A 359 -3.76 11.67 -10.29
C ASP A 359 -2.41 12.24 -9.86
N LYS A 360 -2.18 12.43 -8.56
CA LYS A 360 -0.89 12.86 -8.01
C LYS A 360 0.23 11.88 -8.35
N SER A 361 -0.03 10.59 -8.17
CA SER A 361 0.91 9.53 -8.51
C SER A 361 1.17 9.47 -10.02
N GLN A 362 0.11 9.59 -10.83
CA GLN A 362 0.21 9.64 -12.29
C GLN A 362 1.00 10.87 -12.76
N TYR A 363 0.74 12.03 -12.18
CA TYR A 363 1.43 13.29 -12.48
C TYR A 363 2.93 13.20 -12.16
N ALA A 364 3.28 12.65 -11.00
CA ALA A 364 4.67 12.45 -10.61
C ALA A 364 5.41 11.55 -11.62
N GLU A 365 4.77 10.46 -12.04
CA GLU A 365 5.34 9.56 -13.04
C GLU A 365 5.47 10.25 -14.42
N TYR A 366 4.46 11.01 -14.86
CA TYR A 366 4.52 11.74 -16.13
C TYR A 366 5.64 12.78 -16.10
N LYS A 367 5.77 13.54 -15.01
CA LYS A 367 6.84 14.53 -14.82
C LYS A 367 8.24 13.90 -14.85
N LYS A 368 8.39 12.71 -14.25
CA LYS A 368 9.64 11.93 -14.28
C LYS A 368 10.00 11.41 -15.68
N GLN A 369 9.00 11.00 -16.46
CA GLN A 369 9.23 10.38 -17.77
C GLN A 369 9.35 11.40 -18.91
N LEU A 370 8.49 12.42 -18.94
CA LEU A 370 8.41 13.40 -20.02
C LEU A 370 9.25 14.67 -19.78
N GLY A 371 9.72 14.88 -18.55
CA GLY A 371 10.37 16.11 -18.13
C GLY A 371 9.37 17.20 -17.73
N THR A 372 9.84 18.19 -16.98
CA THR A 372 8.97 19.24 -16.40
C THR A 372 8.40 20.21 -17.43
N GLU A 373 8.99 20.26 -18.62
CA GLU A 373 8.59 21.20 -19.69
C GLU A 373 7.47 20.68 -20.57
N ASN A 374 7.32 19.34 -20.66
CA ASN A 374 6.35 18.67 -21.53
C ASN A 374 5.09 18.21 -20.79
N VAL A 375 4.97 18.56 -19.51
CA VAL A 375 3.86 18.17 -18.63
C VAL A 375 3.31 19.46 -17.99
N PRO A 376 2.01 19.53 -17.70
CA PRO A 376 1.45 20.66 -16.96
C PRO A 376 2.25 21.04 -15.70
N LYS A 377 2.35 22.35 -15.42
CA LYS A 377 3.24 22.89 -14.37
C LYS A 377 2.84 22.46 -12.97
N THR A 378 1.54 22.25 -12.75
CA THR A 378 0.97 21.86 -11.47
C THR A 378 0.06 20.64 -11.62
N LEU A 379 -0.20 19.95 -10.50
CA LEU A 379 -1.19 18.86 -10.46
C LEU A 379 -2.59 19.36 -10.86
N GLU A 380 -2.95 20.57 -10.47
CA GLU A 380 -4.24 21.17 -10.81
C GLU A 380 -4.38 21.35 -12.33
N ASP A 381 -3.34 21.87 -12.99
CA ASP A 381 -3.31 22.01 -14.45
C ASP A 381 -3.36 20.63 -15.15
N PHE A 382 -2.69 19.63 -14.57
CA PHE A 382 -2.75 18.25 -15.06
C PHE A 382 -4.17 17.66 -14.99
N GLN A 383 -4.86 17.87 -13.87
CA GLN A 383 -6.25 17.43 -13.70
C GLN A 383 -7.21 18.18 -14.61
N LYS A 384 -7.04 19.51 -14.76
CA LYS A 384 -7.82 20.32 -15.71
C LYS A 384 -7.65 19.82 -17.15
N LEU A 385 -6.40 19.55 -17.58
CA LEU A 385 -6.14 18.98 -18.89
C LEU A 385 -6.80 17.60 -19.04
N LYS A 386 -6.61 16.71 -18.06
CA LYS A 386 -7.13 15.33 -18.07
C LYS A 386 -8.65 15.24 -18.18
N TYR A 387 -9.38 16.08 -17.44
CA TYR A 387 -10.84 15.97 -17.34
C TYR A 387 -11.61 16.95 -18.24
N ASN A 388 -10.99 18.04 -18.70
CA ASN A 388 -11.65 19.04 -19.54
C ASN A 388 -11.19 19.03 -21.00
N ASN A 389 -10.01 18.49 -21.32
CA ASN A 389 -9.47 18.52 -22.68
C ASN A 389 -9.02 17.13 -23.14
N LYS A 390 -9.96 16.39 -23.76
CA LYS A 390 -9.71 15.03 -24.24
C LYS A 390 -8.58 14.96 -25.28
N GLU A 391 -8.53 15.90 -26.21
CA GLU A 391 -7.55 15.88 -27.30
C GLU A 391 -6.12 16.08 -26.77
N GLU A 392 -5.91 17.09 -25.94
CA GLU A 392 -4.60 17.34 -25.33
C GLU A 392 -4.21 16.25 -24.33
N TRP A 393 -5.19 15.67 -23.63
CA TRP A 393 -4.96 14.50 -22.79
C TRP A 393 -4.50 13.27 -23.60
N ASP A 394 -5.11 13.04 -24.77
CA ASP A 394 -4.71 11.97 -25.68
C ASP A 394 -3.29 12.20 -26.23
N LYS A 395 -2.93 13.44 -26.56
CA LYS A 395 -1.55 13.82 -26.95
C LYS A 395 -0.55 13.59 -25.82
N LEU A 396 -0.85 14.01 -24.60
CA LEU A 396 0.05 13.82 -23.44
C LEU A 396 0.24 12.32 -23.13
N LYS A 397 -0.83 11.52 -23.22
CA LYS A 397 -0.73 10.05 -23.10
C LYS A 397 0.12 9.44 -24.22
N ALA A 398 -0.01 9.93 -25.45
CA ALA A 398 0.81 9.47 -26.58
C ALA A 398 2.29 9.82 -26.35
N ALA A 399 2.59 11.05 -25.96
CA ALA A 399 3.95 11.48 -25.61
C ALA A 399 4.56 10.60 -24.52
N TYR A 400 3.82 10.34 -23.43
CA TYR A 400 4.26 9.45 -22.34
C TYR A 400 4.61 8.04 -22.85
N ARG A 401 3.80 7.49 -23.77
CA ARG A 401 4.08 6.20 -24.42
C ARG A 401 5.34 6.27 -25.27
N VAL A 402 5.56 7.37 -26.00
CA VAL A 402 6.74 7.59 -26.84
C VAL A 402 8.01 7.77 -26.00
N THR A 403 8.02 8.51 -24.89
CA THR A 403 9.23 8.59 -24.05
C THR A 403 9.58 7.26 -23.38
N LYS A 404 8.56 6.46 -23.04
CA LYS A 404 8.77 5.08 -22.60
C LYS A 404 9.40 4.23 -23.72
N SER A 405 9.16 4.59 -24.97
CA SER A 405 9.82 3.98 -26.13
C SER A 405 11.24 4.45 -26.37
N GLU A 406 11.49 5.76 -26.37
CA GLU A 406 12.80 6.33 -26.69
C GLU A 406 13.87 5.98 -25.65
N ARG A 407 13.52 5.92 -24.37
CA ARG A 407 14.45 5.48 -23.31
C ARG A 407 14.77 3.98 -23.35
N SER A 408 13.87 3.18 -23.91
CA SER A 408 14.13 1.74 -24.08
C SER A 408 14.92 1.43 -25.35
N GLY A 409 15.16 2.43 -26.22
CA GLY A 409 15.80 2.28 -27.52
C GLY A 409 14.92 1.64 -28.60
N TYR A 410 13.71 1.19 -28.26
CA TYR A 410 12.77 0.55 -29.17
C TYR A 410 11.73 1.55 -29.72
N LYS A 411 11.16 1.26 -30.90
CA LYS A 411 10.08 2.05 -31.50
C LYS A 411 8.74 1.36 -31.33
N TYR A 412 7.67 2.15 -31.17
CA TYR A 412 6.31 1.65 -30.95
C TYR A 412 5.31 2.41 -31.81
N SER A 413 4.23 1.74 -32.18
CA SER A 413 3.12 2.28 -32.97
C SER A 413 2.19 3.16 -32.13
N THR A 414 1.22 3.82 -32.78
CA THR A 414 0.22 4.67 -32.12
C THR A 414 -0.68 3.91 -31.13
N ASP A 415 -0.97 2.64 -31.40
CA ASP A 415 -1.71 1.73 -30.54
C ASP A 415 -0.84 1.09 -29.43
N GLY A 416 0.47 1.28 -29.49
CA GLY A 416 1.41 0.94 -28.41
C GLY A 416 2.07 -0.43 -28.54
N THR A 417 2.08 -1.02 -29.74
CA THR A 417 2.80 -2.25 -30.06
C THR A 417 4.22 -1.96 -30.56
N PHE A 418 5.13 -2.93 -30.52
CA PHE A 418 6.47 -2.74 -31.09
C PHE A 418 6.41 -2.52 -32.60
N ILE A 419 7.23 -1.58 -33.10
CA ILE A 419 7.52 -1.47 -34.54
C ILE A 419 8.77 -2.30 -34.82
N ALA A 420 8.61 -3.36 -35.63
CA ALA A 420 9.71 -4.19 -36.07
C ALA A 420 10.76 -3.37 -36.85
N THR A 421 12.02 -3.50 -36.48
CA THR A 421 13.16 -2.90 -37.20
C THR A 421 13.64 -3.77 -38.36
N ASN A 422 13.34 -5.06 -38.31
CA ASN A 422 13.62 -6.04 -39.34
C ASN A 422 12.43 -7.00 -39.43
N HIS A 423 11.97 -7.29 -40.65
CA HIS A 423 10.96 -8.32 -40.91
C HIS A 423 11.53 -9.32 -41.92
N ARG A 424 11.46 -10.62 -41.64
CA ARG A 424 12.01 -11.67 -42.52
C ARG A 424 11.12 -12.91 -42.53
N LYS A 425 11.18 -13.66 -43.63
CA LYS A 425 10.51 -14.97 -43.78
C LYS A 425 11.50 -16.10 -43.55
N GLY A 426 11.34 -16.86 -42.48
CA GLY A 426 12.19 -18.00 -42.12
C GLY A 426 13.68 -17.66 -41.86
N GLY A 427 14.44 -18.68 -41.48
CA GLY A 427 15.87 -18.55 -41.11
C GLY A 427 16.13 -18.60 -39.60
N SER A 428 17.42 -18.56 -39.23
CA SER A 428 17.83 -18.56 -37.82
C SER A 428 17.72 -17.17 -37.20
N VAL A 429 17.37 -17.11 -35.92
CA VAL A 429 17.40 -15.89 -35.13
C VAL A 429 18.85 -15.62 -34.70
N PRO A 430 19.47 -14.51 -35.13
CA PRO A 430 20.83 -14.20 -34.74
C PRO A 430 20.92 -13.96 -33.24
N ARG A 431 22.02 -14.40 -32.63
CA ARG A 431 22.27 -14.12 -31.22
C ARG A 431 22.42 -12.62 -30.94
N GLN A 432 23.05 -11.90 -31.87
CA GLN A 432 23.32 -10.48 -31.78
C GLN A 432 22.86 -9.78 -33.06
N LEU A 433 22.25 -8.61 -32.90
CA LEU A 433 21.87 -7.69 -33.97
C LEU A 433 22.29 -6.26 -33.60
N LYS A 434 21.83 -5.28 -34.38
CA LYS A 434 22.01 -3.87 -34.01
C LYS A 434 21.37 -3.61 -32.62
N PRO A 435 21.98 -2.74 -31.80
CA PRO A 435 21.38 -2.24 -30.58
C PRO A 435 19.90 -1.92 -30.74
N TYR A 436 19.09 -2.41 -29.81
CA TYR A 436 17.65 -2.19 -29.78
C TYR A 436 16.87 -2.65 -31.01
N ALA A 437 17.40 -3.63 -31.74
CA ALA A 437 16.65 -4.25 -32.82
C ALA A 437 15.39 -4.97 -32.29
N VAL A 438 14.34 -4.90 -33.08
CA VAL A 438 13.15 -5.77 -33.00
C VAL A 438 13.09 -6.53 -34.32
N LEU A 439 13.21 -7.86 -34.26
CA LEU A 439 13.16 -8.75 -35.41
C LEU A 439 11.85 -9.53 -35.41
N ASP A 440 11.03 -9.29 -36.42
CA ASP A 440 9.85 -10.09 -36.70
C ASP A 440 10.20 -11.17 -37.73
N LEU A 441 9.92 -12.42 -37.35
CA LEU A 441 10.20 -13.60 -38.14
C LEU A 441 8.89 -14.31 -38.47
N GLU A 442 8.46 -14.16 -39.72
CA GLU A 442 7.28 -14.83 -40.26
C GLU A 442 7.60 -16.30 -40.56
N LYS A 443 6.79 -17.20 -40.00
CA LYS A 443 6.89 -18.64 -40.18
C LYS A 443 6.06 -19.12 -41.37
N SER A 444 6.24 -20.38 -41.75
CA SER A 444 5.58 -20.98 -42.92
C SER A 444 4.06 -21.01 -42.83
N ASP A 445 3.52 -21.06 -41.61
CA ASP A 445 2.09 -21.01 -41.29
C ASP A 445 1.56 -19.58 -41.07
N GLY A 446 2.39 -18.56 -41.31
CA GLY A 446 2.01 -17.15 -41.34
C GLY A 446 2.07 -16.42 -40.01
N HIS A 447 2.27 -17.10 -38.88
CA HIS A 447 2.45 -16.41 -37.61
C HIS A 447 3.82 -15.72 -37.51
N ILE A 448 3.92 -14.68 -36.68
CA ILE A 448 5.12 -13.88 -36.50
C ILE A 448 5.70 -14.15 -35.11
N GLU A 449 6.95 -14.60 -35.05
CA GLU A 449 7.74 -14.57 -33.81
C GLU A 449 8.55 -13.28 -33.73
N ARG A 450 8.56 -12.63 -32.57
CA ARG A 450 9.29 -11.36 -32.38
C ARG A 450 10.46 -11.53 -31.43
N THR A 451 11.65 -11.13 -31.85
CA THR A 451 12.86 -11.12 -31.01
C THR A 451 13.28 -9.69 -30.70
N ILE A 452 13.56 -9.41 -29.43
CA ILE A 452 13.95 -8.10 -28.90
C ILE A 452 15.41 -8.16 -28.45
N TYR A 453 16.21 -7.17 -28.86
CA TYR A 453 17.65 -7.09 -28.59
C TYR A 453 18.00 -5.87 -27.72
N ASP A 454 18.91 -5.97 -26.77
CA ASP A 454 19.27 -4.87 -25.86
C ASP A 454 20.18 -3.80 -26.48
N LYS A 455 20.69 -2.89 -25.64
CA LYS A 455 21.58 -1.78 -26.01
C LYS A 455 22.93 -2.23 -26.60
N ASP A 456 23.36 -3.43 -26.24
CA ASP A 456 24.62 -4.03 -26.72
C ASP A 456 24.35 -4.96 -27.92
N GLY A 457 23.07 -5.07 -28.30
CA GLY A 457 22.60 -5.81 -29.45
C GLY A 457 22.39 -7.28 -29.16
N TYR A 458 22.43 -7.76 -27.92
CA TYR A 458 22.16 -9.15 -27.57
C TYR A 458 20.66 -9.42 -27.45
N MET A 459 20.21 -10.57 -27.95
CA MET A 459 18.80 -10.94 -27.80
C MET A 459 18.46 -11.08 -26.31
N VAL A 460 17.40 -10.42 -25.84
CA VAL A 460 16.96 -10.47 -24.44
C VAL A 460 15.61 -11.12 -24.27
N LYS A 461 14.74 -11.04 -25.29
CA LYS A 461 13.43 -11.68 -25.29
C LYS A 461 13.08 -12.22 -26.67
N GLN A 462 12.43 -13.37 -26.71
CA GLN A 462 11.78 -13.90 -27.90
C GLN A 462 10.32 -14.20 -27.56
N ILE A 463 9.39 -13.61 -28.31
CA ILE A 463 7.95 -13.70 -28.15
C ILE A 463 7.44 -14.68 -29.20
N HIS A 464 6.70 -15.65 -28.72
CA HIS A 464 6.11 -16.69 -29.53
C HIS A 464 4.59 -16.64 -29.38
N PRO A 465 3.83 -16.48 -30.49
CA PRO A 465 2.36 -16.44 -30.44
C PRO A 465 1.73 -17.83 -30.48
N THR A 466 2.54 -18.89 -30.60
CA THR A 466 2.10 -20.28 -30.67
C THR A 466 2.94 -21.15 -29.73
N ASP A 467 2.49 -22.38 -29.53
CA ASP A 467 3.23 -23.42 -28.81
C ASP A 467 4.30 -24.15 -29.64
N HIS A 468 4.51 -23.78 -30.91
CA HIS A 468 5.36 -24.51 -31.86
C HIS A 468 5.05 -26.00 -31.99
N GLY A 469 3.78 -26.40 -31.88
CA GLY A 469 3.35 -27.79 -31.86
C GLY A 469 3.73 -28.54 -30.58
N ASN A 470 4.22 -27.83 -29.56
CA ASN A 470 4.63 -28.37 -28.26
C ASN A 470 3.82 -27.74 -27.10
N PRO A 471 2.47 -27.84 -27.09
CA PRO A 471 1.61 -27.22 -26.07
C PRO A 471 2.00 -27.62 -24.63
N LYS A 472 2.52 -28.84 -24.47
CA LYS A 472 2.99 -29.40 -23.20
C LYS A 472 4.23 -28.67 -22.63
N GLN A 473 5.02 -28.03 -23.47
CA GLN A 473 6.20 -27.25 -23.05
C GLN A 473 5.91 -25.73 -23.04
N HIS A 474 4.83 -25.31 -23.71
CA HIS A 474 4.40 -23.92 -23.84
C HIS A 474 2.96 -23.72 -23.31
N PRO A 475 2.75 -23.93 -22.00
CA PRO A 475 1.46 -23.99 -21.32
C PRO A 475 0.77 -22.65 -21.04
N TYR A 476 0.92 -21.70 -21.95
CA TYR A 476 0.72 -20.28 -21.65
C TYR A 476 -0.34 -19.68 -22.58
N GLY A 477 -1.08 -18.68 -22.09
CA GLY A 477 -2.11 -17.99 -22.87
C GLY A 477 -3.21 -18.90 -23.44
N LYS A 478 -3.75 -18.52 -24.61
CA LYS A 478 -4.82 -19.23 -25.33
C LYS A 478 -4.27 -20.17 -26.42
N ASN A 479 -3.17 -19.80 -27.06
CA ASN A 479 -2.57 -20.47 -28.21
C ASN A 479 -1.18 -21.06 -27.91
N GLY A 480 -0.75 -21.02 -26.64
CA GLY A 480 0.61 -21.38 -26.23
C GLY A 480 1.58 -20.20 -26.20
N GLU A 481 1.07 -18.97 -26.15
CA GLU A 481 1.89 -17.76 -26.29
C GLU A 481 2.84 -17.61 -25.12
N HIS A 482 4.13 -17.50 -25.40
CA HIS A 482 5.16 -17.51 -24.37
C HIS A 482 6.35 -16.64 -24.74
N ILE A 483 7.19 -16.38 -23.74
CA ILE A 483 8.45 -15.65 -23.93
C ILE A 483 9.61 -16.51 -23.46
N HIS A 484 10.68 -16.51 -24.25
CA HIS A 484 12.02 -16.85 -23.77
C HIS A 484 12.74 -15.57 -23.37
N THR A 485 13.22 -15.49 -22.12
CA THR A 485 14.11 -14.42 -21.66
C THR A 485 15.55 -14.94 -21.60
N TYR A 486 16.49 -14.08 -21.97
CA TYR A 486 17.92 -14.42 -22.07
C TYR A 486 18.75 -13.47 -21.19
N LYS A 487 19.68 -14.03 -20.42
CA LYS A 487 20.67 -13.29 -19.63
C LYS A 487 22.07 -13.63 -20.13
N TRP A 488 22.86 -12.61 -20.44
CA TRP A 488 24.22 -12.75 -20.98
C TRP A 488 25.23 -12.19 -19.99
N LYS A 489 26.37 -12.87 -19.85
CA LYS A 489 27.54 -12.40 -19.09
C LYS A 489 28.78 -12.59 -19.94
N ASP A 490 29.52 -11.51 -20.19
CA ASP A 490 30.77 -11.51 -20.98
C ASP A 490 30.67 -12.21 -22.34
N GLY A 491 29.54 -12.03 -23.02
CA GLY A 491 29.33 -12.69 -24.31
C GLY A 491 29.10 -14.20 -24.21
N THR A 492 28.70 -14.72 -23.05
CA THR A 492 28.24 -16.10 -22.86
C THR A 492 26.80 -16.11 -22.34
N LEU A 493 25.99 -17.08 -22.79
CA LEU A 493 24.62 -17.23 -22.30
C LEU A 493 24.67 -17.81 -20.89
N GLU A 494 24.22 -17.04 -19.91
CA GLU A 494 24.17 -17.45 -18.50
C GLU A 494 22.85 -18.18 -18.22
N GLU A 495 21.74 -17.60 -18.69
CA GLU A 495 20.41 -18.14 -18.43
C GLU A 495 19.49 -17.96 -19.64
N ARG A 496 18.69 -18.99 -19.92
CA ARG A 496 17.49 -18.88 -20.77
C ARG A 496 16.30 -19.44 -20.00
N ARG A 497 15.28 -18.61 -19.83
CA ARG A 497 14.05 -18.99 -19.12
C ARG A 497 12.83 -18.85 -20.01
N THR A 498 11.99 -19.88 -20.03
CA THR A 498 10.66 -19.83 -20.65
C THR A 498 9.62 -19.44 -19.60
N ARG A 499 8.75 -18.49 -19.92
CA ARG A 499 7.67 -18.04 -19.03
C ARG A 499 6.46 -17.52 -19.81
N ASP A 500 5.36 -17.35 -19.10
CA ASP A 500 4.16 -16.67 -19.64
C ASP A 500 4.47 -15.20 -19.97
N ILE A 501 3.65 -14.68 -20.86
CA ILE A 501 3.62 -13.28 -21.26
C ILE A 501 2.81 -12.49 -20.23
N THR A 502 3.41 -11.46 -19.64
CA THR A 502 2.69 -10.58 -18.71
C THR A 502 1.64 -9.73 -19.43
N ASP A 503 0.61 -9.24 -18.74
CA ASP A 503 -0.43 -8.37 -19.35
C ASP A 503 0.16 -7.15 -20.07
N SER A 504 1.23 -6.58 -19.52
CA SER A 504 1.94 -5.45 -20.13
C SER A 504 2.66 -5.84 -21.43
N GLU A 505 3.25 -7.04 -21.48
CA GLU A 505 3.91 -7.56 -22.67
C GLU A 505 2.90 -8.03 -23.73
N ARG A 506 1.75 -8.57 -23.32
CA ARG A 506 0.64 -8.90 -24.24
C ARG A 506 0.13 -7.66 -24.94
N LYS A 507 -0.07 -6.57 -24.18
CA LYS A 507 -0.50 -5.28 -24.76
C LYS A 507 0.49 -4.73 -25.78
N VAL A 508 1.78 -4.85 -25.50
CA VAL A 508 2.86 -4.31 -26.34
C VAL A 508 3.18 -5.22 -27.55
N ASN A 509 2.70 -6.46 -27.57
CA ASN A 509 2.86 -7.39 -28.69
C ASN A 509 1.51 -7.82 -29.28
N GLY A 510 0.43 -7.07 -29.01
CA GLY A 510 -0.92 -7.45 -29.40
C GLY A 510 -1.17 -7.46 -30.91
N ASP A 511 -0.20 -7.01 -31.71
CA ASP A 511 -0.23 -7.08 -33.17
C ASP A 511 0.20 -8.45 -33.71
N ILE A 512 0.90 -9.26 -32.92
CA ILE A 512 1.36 -10.61 -33.29
C ILE A 512 0.74 -11.74 -32.45
N LEU A 513 0.06 -11.40 -31.36
CA LEU A 513 -0.64 -12.31 -30.43
C LEU A 513 -2.15 -12.25 -30.69
#